data_AF-A0A1L9UYG1-F1
#
_entry.id   AF-A0A1L9UYG1-F1
#
_cell.length_a   1.000
_cell.length_b   1.000
_cell.length_c   1.000
_cell.angle_alpha   90.00
_cell.angle_beta   90.00
_cell.angle_gamma   90.00
#
_symmetry.space_group_name_H-M   'P 1'
#
loop_
_entity.id
_entity.type
_entity.pdbx_description
1 polymer ?
#
loop_
_entity_poly.entity_id
_entity_poly.type
_entity_poly.pdbx_seq_one_letter_code
_entity_poly.pdbx_strand_id
1 'polypeptide(L)' 'MSTLFRRVINPLAALRHRPWPLSPAVAPQLGIEEPIEEEKTPYYSPVNFYPAHLGEVLNDRYQLVTNLGMALIQLYGWLV' A
#
# COMPACT_ATOMS: atom_id res chain seq x y z
N MET A 1 -21.40 -40.72 27.74
CA MET A 1 -21.97 -39.36 27.57
C MET A 1 -21.02 -38.58 26.65
N SER A 2 -21.30 -38.54 25.34
CA SER A 2 -20.43 -37.93 24.34
C SER A 2 -20.75 -36.44 24.17
N THR A 3 -19.79 -35.57 24.43
CA THR A 3 -19.87 -34.13 24.22
C THR A 3 -19.77 -33.81 22.72
N LEU A 4 -20.89 -33.40 22.10
CA LEU A 4 -20.89 -32.86 20.75
C LEU A 4 -20.36 -31.41 20.78
N PHE A 5 -19.13 -31.23 20.32
CA PHE A 5 -18.57 -29.91 20.04
C PHE A 5 -19.31 -29.29 18.84
N ARG A 6 -20.16 -28.29 19.12
CA ARG A 6 -20.81 -27.48 18.09
C ARG A 6 -19.77 -26.59 17.42
N ARG A 7 -19.33 -26.99 16.23
CA ARG A 7 -18.48 -26.18 15.35
C ARG A 7 -19.26 -24.93 14.96
N VAL A 8 -18.93 -23.78 15.54
CA VAL A 8 -19.50 -22.48 15.15
C VAL A 8 -18.88 -22.12 13.80
N ILE A 9 -19.67 -22.27 12.74
CA ILE A 9 -19.30 -21.91 11.38
C ILE A 9 -19.50 -20.39 11.27
N ASN A 10 -18.42 -19.62 11.19
CA ASN A 10 -18.50 -18.19 10.89
C ASN A 10 -18.65 -18.03 9.37
N PRO A 11 -19.83 -17.66 8.84
CA PRO A 11 -20.06 -17.56 7.39
C PRO A 11 -19.13 -16.52 6.73
N LEU A 12 -18.68 -15.52 7.48
CA LEU A 12 -17.75 -14.49 6.98
C LEU A 12 -16.31 -15.01 6.85
N ALA A 13 -15.99 -16.20 7.38
CA ALA A 13 -14.67 -16.80 7.20
C ALA A 13 -14.41 -17.16 5.72
N ALA A 14 -15.45 -17.44 4.94
CA ALA A 14 -15.34 -17.70 3.51
C ALA A 14 -14.99 -16.44 2.70
N LEU A 15 -15.28 -15.25 3.24
CA LEU A 15 -14.94 -13.96 2.63
C LEU A 15 -13.54 -13.48 3.01
N ARG A 16 -12.84 -14.19 3.90
CA ARG A 16 -11.46 -13.85 4.24
C ARG A 16 -10.57 -14.25 3.07
N HIS A 17 -10.05 -13.25 2.39
CA HIS A 17 -8.98 -13.47 1.42
C HIS A 17 -7.79 -14.10 2.15
N ARG A 18 -7.25 -15.20 1.60
CA ARG A 18 -5.98 -15.75 2.10
C ARG A 18 -4.89 -14.69 1.88
N PRO A 19 -3.91 -14.52 2.77
CA PRO A 19 -2.78 -13.64 2.50
C PRO A 19 -2.23 -13.96 1.11
N TRP A 20 -2.02 -12.93 0.28
CA TRP A 20 -1.38 -13.14 -1.01
C TRP A 20 -0.02 -13.82 -0.77
N PRO A 21 0.37 -14.80 -1.61
CA PRO A 21 1.71 -15.35 -1.52
C PRO A 21 2.73 -14.22 -1.68
N LEU A 22 3.87 -14.32 -0.99
CA LEU A 22 4.94 -13.35 -1.16
C LEU A 22 5.30 -13.27 -2.65
N SER A 23 5.43 -12.05 -3.16
CA SER A 23 5.88 -11.82 -4.53
C SER A 23 7.28 -12.45 -4.70
N PRO A 24 7.50 -13.33 -5.70
CA PRO A 24 8.83 -13.85 -6.00
C PRO A 24 9.71 -12.82 -6.70
N ALA A 25 9.17 -11.63 -7.03
CA ALA A 25 9.93 -10.58 -7.69
C ALA A 25 11.00 -10.02 -6.74
N VAL A 26 12.25 -10.11 -7.15
CA VAL A 26 13.35 -9.38 -6.50
C VAL A 26 13.26 -7.93 -6.98
N ALA A 27 12.82 -7.04 -6.10
CA ALA A 27 12.83 -5.61 -6.40
C ALA A 27 14.29 -5.15 -6.58
N PRO A 28 14.61 -4.36 -7.63
CA PRO A 28 15.89 -3.68 -7.72
C PRO A 28 16.09 -2.82 -6.45
N GLN A 29 17.23 -2.98 -5.79
CA GLN A 29 17.58 -2.08 -4.69
C GLN A 29 17.99 -0.75 -5.29
N LEU A 30 17.19 0.28 -5.06
CA LEU A 30 17.58 1.65 -5.35
C LEU A 30 18.76 2.00 -4.44
N GLY A 31 19.75 2.70 -5.00
CA GLY A 31 20.81 3.27 -4.18
C GLY A 31 20.20 4.23 -3.17
N ILE A 32 20.76 4.30 -1.95
CA ILE A 32 20.27 5.22 -0.90
C ILE A 32 20.26 6.69 -1.39
N GLU A 33 21.17 7.02 -2.31
CA GLU A 33 21.31 8.35 -2.92
C GLU A 33 20.47 8.52 -4.20
N GLU A 34 19.79 7.47 -4.68
CA GLU A 34 19.02 7.54 -5.91
C GLU A 34 17.59 8.00 -5.62
N PRO A 35 17.13 9.12 -6.21
CA PRO A 35 15.80 9.64 -5.95
C PRO A 35 14.73 8.63 -6.42
N ILE A 36 13.74 8.40 -5.57
CA ILE A 36 12.58 7.56 -5.92
C ILE A 36 11.75 8.26 -7.01
N GLU A 37 10.85 7.51 -7.66
CA GLU A 37 10.05 8.02 -8.79
C GLU A 37 9.36 9.35 -8.46
N GLU A 38 8.78 9.47 -7.27
CA GLU A 38 8.09 10.70 -6.80
C GLU A 38 9.05 11.89 -6.68
N GLU A 39 10.27 11.68 -6.20
CA GLU A 39 11.30 12.72 -6.03
C GLU A 39 11.86 13.26 -7.35
N LYS A 40 11.64 12.54 -8.47
CA LYS A 40 12.02 13.00 -9.81
C LYS A 40 11.08 14.07 -10.35
N THR A 41 9.97 14.37 -9.67
CA THR A 41 9.06 15.43 -10.11
C THR A 41 9.58 16.83 -9.73
N PRO A 42 9.51 17.82 -10.65
CA PRO A 42 10.06 19.15 -10.42
C PRO A 42 9.36 19.95 -9.30
N TYR A 43 8.19 19.48 -8.84
CA TYR A 43 7.42 20.10 -7.76
C TYR A 43 7.44 19.27 -6.46
N TYR A 44 8.27 18.23 -6.40
CA TYR A 44 8.43 17.44 -5.19
C TYR A 44 9.12 18.28 -4.11
N SER A 45 8.55 18.26 -2.91
CA SER A 45 9.19 18.77 -1.71
C SER A 45 9.02 17.74 -0.59
N PRO A 46 10.11 17.20 -0.02
CA PRO A 46 10.03 16.20 1.05
C PRO A 46 9.38 16.74 2.34
N VAL A 47 9.18 18.07 2.44
CA VAL A 47 8.43 18.69 3.55
C VAL A 47 6.92 18.47 3.39
N ASN A 48 6.45 18.32 2.16
CA ASN A 48 5.02 18.26 1.83
C ASN A 48 4.55 16.83 1.55
N PHE A 49 5.46 15.91 1.26
CA PHE A 49 5.16 14.56 0.80
C PHE A 49 5.91 13.53 1.62
N TYR A 50 5.24 12.40 1.86
CA TYR A 50 5.85 11.24 2.48
C TYR A 50 6.51 10.38 1.40
N PRO A 51 7.83 10.11 1.46
CA PRO A 51 8.50 9.26 0.48
C PRO A 51 8.07 7.80 0.68
N ALA A 52 7.08 7.37 -0.11
CA ALA A 52 6.49 6.05 -0.05
C ALA A 52 7.43 5.01 -0.67
N HIS A 53 7.80 3.97 0.09
CA HIS A 53 8.64 2.88 -0.41
C HIS A 53 7.80 1.63 -0.73
N LEU A 54 8.07 0.99 -1.88
CA LEU A 54 7.42 -0.28 -2.20
C LEU A 54 7.80 -1.35 -1.18
N GLY A 55 6.80 -2.09 -0.70
CA GLY A 55 6.94 -3.10 0.35
C GLY A 55 6.82 -2.56 1.77
N GLU A 56 6.83 -1.24 1.96
CA GLU A 56 6.63 -0.60 3.26
C GLU A 56 5.24 -0.92 3.83
N VAL A 57 5.16 -1.09 5.15
CA VAL A 57 3.89 -1.35 5.87
C VAL A 57 3.50 -0.12 6.68
N LEU A 58 2.46 0.58 6.24
CA LEU A 58 1.89 1.72 6.93
C LEU A 58 0.98 1.26 8.08
N ASN A 59 1.20 1.81 9.26
CA ASN A 59 0.43 1.54 10.48
C ASN A 59 0.27 0.03 10.76
N ASP A 60 1.29 -0.79 10.47
CA ASP A 60 1.31 -2.24 10.63
C ASP A 60 0.15 -3.00 9.94
N ARG A 61 -0.54 -2.37 8.98
CA ARG A 61 -1.78 -2.91 8.40
C ARG A 61 -1.87 -2.79 6.88
N TYR A 62 -1.20 -1.81 6.28
CA TYR A 62 -1.33 -1.55 4.85
C TYR A 62 0.03 -1.64 4.18
N GLN A 63 0.22 -2.66 3.35
CA GLN A 63 1.45 -2.81 2.57
C GLN A 63 1.34 -2.05 1.25
N LEU A 64 2.32 -1.20 0.96
CA LEU A 64 2.46 -0.52 -0.32
C LEU A 64 2.94 -1.53 -1.37
N VAL A 65 2.06 -1.90 -2.30
CA VAL A 65 2.35 -2.96 -3.30
C VAL A 65 2.67 -2.42 -4.68
N THR A 66 2.14 -1.25 -5.04
CA THR A 66 2.40 -0.57 -6.31
C THR A 66 1.94 0.88 -6.22
N ASN A 67 2.57 1.78 -6.98
CA ASN A 67 2.04 3.11 -7.23
C ASN A 67 1.28 3.08 -8.56
N LEU A 68 0.01 3.50 -8.57
CA LEU A 68 -0.85 3.51 -9.77
C LEU A 68 -0.74 4.83 -10.56
N GLY A 69 0.01 5.81 -10.06
CA GLY A 69 0.25 7.10 -10.71
C GLY A 69 -0.17 8.30 -9.86
N MET A 70 0.31 9.47 -10.27
CA MET A 70 0.03 10.76 -9.61
C MET A 70 -1.43 11.18 -9.82
N ALA A 71 -2.15 11.49 -8.74
CA ALA A 71 -3.44 12.16 -8.83
C ALA A 71 -3.24 13.67 -9.10
N LEU A 72 -3.55 14.15 -10.31
CA LEU A 72 -3.72 15.58 -10.56
C LEU A 72 -5.07 16.01 -9.96
N ILE A 73 -5.06 16.56 -8.74
CA ILE A 73 -6.20 17.35 -8.26
C ILE A 73 -6.07 18.74 -8.88
N GLN A 74 -6.67 18.92 -10.05
CA GLN A 74 -6.87 20.24 -10.65
C GLN A 74 -8.00 20.96 -9.90
N LEU A 75 -7.69 21.64 -8.80
CA LEU A 75 -8.59 22.64 -8.22
C LEU A 75 -8.34 24.00 -8.89
N TYR A 76 -9.01 24.24 -10.02
CA TYR A 76 -9.23 25.61 -10.47
C TYR A 76 -10.15 26.32 -9.48
N GLY A 77 -9.55 27.06 -8.55
CA GLY A 77 -10.24 27.97 -7.65
C GLY A 77 -9.91 29.42 -7.98
N TRP A 78 -10.36 29.93 -9.14
CA TRP A 78 -10.46 31.37 -9.41
C TRP A 78 -11.56 31.62 -10.47
N LEU A 79 -12.81 31.78 -10.02
CA LEU A 79 -13.76 32.69 -10.65
C LEU A 79 -13.87 33.88 -9.71
N VAL A 80 -13.07 34.91 -10.02
CA VAL A 80 -13.39 36.32 -9.75
C VAL A 80 -14.49 36.72 -10.72
#